data_AF-A0A9C7PN44-F1
#
_entry.id   AF-A0A9C7PN44-F1
#
_cell.length_a   1.000
_cell.length_b   1.000
_cell.length_c   1.000
_cell.angle_alpha   90.00
_cell.angle_beta   90.00
_cell.angle_gamma   90.00
#
_symmetry.space_group_name_H-M   'P 1'
#
loop_
_entity.id
_entity.type
_entity.pdbx_description
1 polymer ?
#
loop_
_entity_poly.entity_id
_entity_poly.type
_entity_poly.pdbx_seq_one_letter_code
_entity_poly.pdbx_strand_id
1 'polypeptide(L)'
;MFSSTSAGWRRSELVFDETRSKANLYATIGTTDSPGVMLSGHTDVGPVDGQDWHTDPFSLVSRDGCFYARGSADMKGFIACVLAQVPEMTRRSLRTSAHIALSYDEEGGCLGVRRLIELMTTLPVQPMMAVIGEPTGMQVVRAHKGKQAFRVTVRGRSSHSAYHEGVNAVDAASGLVAYIRQLQQIFEYTGHLMMLTPYRTPHCMWVRYKVEQP
;
A
#
# COMPACT_ATOMS: atom_id res chain seq x y z
N MET A 1 1.61 22.26 -15.90
CA MET A 1 0.25 22.75 -16.18
C MET A 1 -0.32 21.90 -17.31
N PHE A 2 -1.04 20.82 -16.98
CA PHE A 2 -1.66 19.96 -18.01
C PHE A 2 -3.00 20.59 -18.39
N SER A 3 -2.97 21.45 -19.42
CA SER A 3 -4.17 22.08 -19.99
C SER A 3 -5.03 21.01 -20.68
N SER A 4 -6.29 20.92 -20.26
CA SER A 4 -7.30 20.02 -20.79
C SER A 4 -7.71 20.43 -22.21
N THR A 5 -7.15 19.80 -23.26
CA THR A 5 -7.89 19.61 -24.54
C THR A 5 -7.16 18.77 -25.60
N SER A 6 -5.86 18.50 -25.48
CA SER A 6 -5.11 17.91 -26.62
C SER A 6 -5.01 16.38 -26.67
N ALA A 7 -5.51 15.64 -25.68
CA ALA A 7 -5.34 14.17 -25.62
C ALA A 7 -6.61 13.39 -25.25
N GLY A 8 -7.79 13.96 -25.51
CA GLY A 8 -9.12 13.34 -25.28
C GLY A 8 -9.41 12.86 -23.84
N TRP A 9 -8.60 13.31 -22.88
CA TRP A 9 -8.94 13.32 -21.46
C TRP A 9 -10.10 14.28 -21.22
N ARG A 10 -11.12 13.81 -20.50
CA ARG A 10 -12.22 14.69 -20.08
C ARG A 10 -11.98 15.36 -18.74
N ARG A 11 -11.18 14.73 -17.88
CA ARG A 11 -10.74 15.28 -16.60
C ARG A 11 -9.35 14.75 -16.28
N SER A 12 -8.49 15.60 -15.74
CA SER A 12 -7.23 15.22 -15.12
C SER A 12 -6.94 16.20 -14.00
N GLU A 13 -6.75 15.70 -12.79
CA GLU A 13 -6.59 16.50 -11.59
C GLU A 13 -5.48 15.94 -10.71
N LEU A 14 -4.64 16.83 -10.19
CA LEU A 14 -3.65 16.50 -9.19
C LEU A 14 -4.18 16.86 -7.80
N VAL A 15 -4.21 15.88 -6.89
CA VAL A 15 -4.62 16.08 -5.50
C VAL A 15 -3.37 16.10 -4.63
N PHE A 16 -2.96 17.31 -4.26
CA PHE A 16 -1.71 17.54 -3.53
C PHE A 16 -1.82 17.19 -2.04
N ASP A 17 -0.67 16.85 -1.44
CA ASP A 17 -0.50 16.91 0.01
C ASP A 17 -0.45 18.36 0.52
N GLU A 18 -0.41 18.56 1.85
CA GLU A 18 -0.34 19.90 2.44
C GLU A 18 0.89 20.68 1.97
N THR A 19 2.02 20.00 1.79
CA THR A 19 3.28 20.64 1.38
C THR A 19 3.35 20.92 -0.12
N ARG A 20 2.41 20.35 -0.90
CA ARG A 20 2.41 20.33 -2.37
C ARG A 20 3.65 19.71 -3.01
N SER A 21 4.42 18.94 -2.24
CA SER A 21 5.59 18.22 -2.76
C SER A 21 5.20 16.86 -3.36
N LYS A 22 4.03 16.33 -2.97
CA LYS A 22 3.48 15.07 -3.48
C LYS A 22 2.06 15.29 -3.99
N ALA A 23 1.66 14.48 -4.96
CA ALA A 23 0.32 14.55 -5.49
C ALA A 23 -0.18 13.18 -5.91
N ASN A 24 -1.46 12.93 -5.66
CA ASN A 24 -2.19 11.88 -6.35
C ASN A 24 -2.59 12.38 -7.74
N LEU A 25 -2.85 11.47 -8.67
CA LEU A 25 -3.47 11.75 -9.96
C LEU A 25 -4.86 11.11 -10.00
N TYR A 26 -5.88 11.88 -10.38
CA TYR A 26 -7.18 11.36 -10.78
C TYR A 26 -7.51 11.83 -12.19
N ALA A 27 -7.71 10.90 -13.13
CA ALA A 27 -8.03 11.22 -14.51
C ALA A 27 -9.17 10.36 -15.07
N THR A 28 -9.92 10.89 -16.03
CA THR A 28 -11.03 10.18 -16.69
C THR A 28 -10.88 10.23 -18.20
N ILE A 29 -11.00 9.05 -18.82
CA ILE A 29 -11.14 8.84 -20.26
C ILE A 29 -12.56 8.33 -20.52
N GLY A 30 -13.28 8.91 -21.49
CA GLY A 30 -14.70 8.65 -21.70
C GLY A 30 -15.58 9.76 -21.13
N THR A 31 -16.76 9.44 -20.62
CA THR A 31 -17.69 10.44 -20.06
C THR A 31 -17.54 10.57 -18.54
N THR A 32 -17.95 11.72 -17.98
CA THR A 32 -17.91 11.97 -16.52
C THR A 32 -19.27 11.80 -15.84
N ASP A 33 -20.30 11.48 -16.62
CA ASP A 33 -21.71 11.34 -16.23
C ASP A 33 -22.17 9.88 -16.12
N SER A 34 -21.29 8.91 -16.35
CA SER A 34 -21.60 7.48 -16.23
C SER A 34 -20.57 6.75 -15.35
N PRO A 35 -20.99 5.73 -14.57
CA PRO A 35 -20.06 4.94 -13.77
C PRO A 35 -19.07 4.19 -14.66
N GLY A 36 -17.78 4.41 -14.43
CA GLY A 36 -16.70 3.75 -15.14
C GLY A 36 -15.97 2.68 -14.32
N VAL A 37 -14.91 2.13 -14.90
CA VAL A 37 -13.95 1.24 -14.21
C VAL A 37 -12.75 2.07 -13.78
N MET A 38 -12.39 2.00 -12.51
CA MET A 38 -11.19 2.63 -11.98
C MET A 38 -9.99 1.69 -12.03
N LEU A 39 -8.90 2.15 -12.61
CA LEU A 39 -7.58 1.52 -12.62
C LEU A 39 -6.74 2.24 -11.58
N SER A 40 -6.46 1.56 -10.47
CA SER A 40 -5.82 2.15 -9.28
C SER A 40 -4.43 1.60 -9.05
N GLY A 41 -3.49 2.47 -8.67
CA GLY A 41 -2.17 2.05 -8.25
C GLY A 41 -1.42 3.10 -7.42
N HIS A 42 -0.27 2.73 -6.87
CA HIS A 42 0.59 3.65 -6.11
C HIS A 42 1.93 3.88 -6.81
N THR A 43 2.45 5.10 -6.70
CA THR A 43 3.64 5.56 -7.43
C THR A 43 4.91 5.55 -6.59
N ASP A 44 4.76 5.49 -5.27
CA ASP A 44 5.84 5.31 -4.33
C ASP A 44 6.41 3.89 -4.38
N VAL A 45 7.53 3.70 -3.68
CA VAL A 45 8.21 2.42 -3.58
C VAL A 45 8.84 2.32 -2.19
N GLY A 46 8.91 1.12 -1.62
CA GLY A 46 9.65 0.89 -0.39
C GLY A 46 11.15 1.27 -0.48
N PRO A 47 11.80 1.45 0.69
CA PRO A 47 13.21 1.86 0.76
C PRO A 47 14.14 0.82 0.13
N VAL A 48 15.32 1.26 -0.29
CA VAL A 48 16.39 0.40 -0.85
C VAL A 48 17.63 0.34 0.05
N ASP A 49 17.69 1.17 1.08
CA ASP A 49 18.84 1.24 1.99
C ASP A 49 19.13 -0.11 2.64
N GLY A 50 20.40 -0.53 2.60
CA GLY A 50 20.86 -1.79 3.18
C GLY A 50 20.46 -3.05 2.40
N GLN A 51 19.90 -2.92 1.19
CA GLN A 51 19.61 -4.07 0.32
C GLN A 51 20.77 -4.34 -0.64
N ASP A 52 21.03 -5.62 -0.92
CA ASP A 52 22.05 -6.05 -1.86
C ASP A 52 21.49 -6.08 -3.30
N TRP A 53 21.69 -5.00 -4.04
CA TRP A 53 21.25 -4.87 -5.42
C TRP A 53 22.40 -5.14 -6.40
N HIS A 54 22.17 -6.06 -7.34
CA HIS A 54 23.12 -6.36 -8.42
C HIS A 54 23.18 -5.27 -9.52
N THR A 55 22.19 -4.39 -9.56
CA THR A 55 22.06 -3.28 -10.52
C THR A 55 21.61 -2.04 -9.76
N ASP A 56 21.70 -0.85 -10.37
CA ASP A 56 21.05 0.32 -9.78
C ASP A 56 19.54 0.04 -9.62
N PRO A 57 18.98 0.12 -8.39
CA PRO A 57 17.56 -0.17 -8.13
C PRO A 57 16.62 0.75 -8.90
N PHE A 58 17.04 1.96 -9.28
CA PHE A 58 16.18 2.94 -9.95
C PHE A 58 16.37 2.98 -11.46
N SER A 59 17.25 2.13 -11.99
CA SER A 59 17.45 1.93 -13.42
C SER A 59 16.79 0.61 -13.85
N LEU A 60 15.92 0.66 -14.86
CA LEU A 60 15.26 -0.54 -15.39
C LEU A 60 16.26 -1.38 -16.19
N VAL A 61 16.52 -2.60 -15.74
CA VAL A 61 17.36 -3.57 -16.45
C VAL A 61 16.52 -4.73 -16.97
N SER A 62 16.58 -4.99 -18.27
CA SER A 62 15.98 -6.18 -18.87
C SER A 62 17.04 -7.28 -18.99
N ARG A 63 16.77 -8.45 -18.40
CA ARG A 63 17.67 -9.61 -18.44
C ARG A 63 16.87 -10.90 -18.33
N ASP A 64 17.19 -11.89 -19.15
CA ASP A 64 16.57 -13.23 -19.13
C ASP A 64 15.03 -13.23 -19.16
N GLY A 65 14.44 -12.27 -19.89
CA GLY A 65 12.98 -12.11 -19.99
C GLY A 65 12.32 -11.45 -18.77
N CYS A 66 13.10 -10.99 -17.79
CA CYS A 66 12.63 -10.27 -16.61
C CYS A 66 13.07 -8.80 -16.63
N PHE A 67 12.27 -7.96 -15.97
CA PHE A 67 12.57 -6.54 -15.77
C PHE A 67 12.90 -6.28 -14.30
N TYR A 68 14.12 -5.81 -14.03
CA TYR A 68 14.65 -5.57 -12.69
C TYR A 68 14.73 -4.07 -12.43
N ALA A 69 13.95 -3.61 -11.45
CA ALA A 69 14.04 -2.30 -10.82
C ALA A 69 13.15 -2.29 -9.56
N ARG A 70 13.45 -1.43 -8.61
CA ARG A 70 12.59 -1.14 -7.46
C ARG A 70 11.25 -0.60 -7.96
N GLY A 71 10.20 -1.34 -7.61
CA GLY A 71 8.82 -1.07 -7.97
C GLY A 71 8.38 -1.55 -9.34
N SER A 72 9.24 -2.28 -10.08
CA SER A 72 8.87 -2.92 -11.35
C SER A 72 7.66 -3.85 -11.19
N ALA A 73 7.67 -4.72 -10.17
CA ALA A 73 6.55 -5.59 -9.82
C ALA A 73 5.49 -4.88 -8.95
N ASP A 74 5.92 -4.07 -7.97
CA ASP A 74 5.06 -3.40 -6.99
C ASP A 74 5.21 -1.87 -7.05
N MET A 75 4.36 -1.16 -7.78
CA MET A 75 3.42 -1.68 -8.78
C MET A 75 3.48 -0.91 -10.10
N LYS A 76 4.65 -0.34 -10.41
CA LYS A 76 4.87 0.52 -11.58
C LYS A 76 4.71 -0.22 -12.90
N GLY A 77 4.92 -1.55 -12.92
CA GLY A 77 4.63 -2.37 -14.10
C GLY A 77 3.16 -2.30 -14.52
N PHE A 78 2.23 -2.38 -13.56
CA PHE A 78 0.80 -2.19 -13.84
C PHE A 78 0.51 -0.77 -14.34
N ILE A 79 1.06 0.25 -13.68
CA ILE A 79 0.87 1.66 -14.07
C ILE A 79 1.37 1.89 -15.50
N ALA A 80 2.54 1.35 -15.85
CA ALA A 80 3.09 1.43 -17.19
C ALA A 80 2.14 0.79 -18.23
N CYS A 81 1.57 -0.37 -17.93
CA CYS A 81 0.58 -1.02 -18.81
C CYS A 81 -0.67 -0.16 -19.00
N VAL A 82 -1.21 0.42 -17.92
CA VAL A 82 -2.38 1.31 -17.98
C VAL A 82 -2.08 2.54 -18.83
N LEU A 83 -0.97 3.22 -18.56
CA LEU A 83 -0.57 4.44 -19.27
C LEU A 83 -0.25 4.18 -20.75
N ALA A 84 0.35 3.03 -21.08
CA ALA A 84 0.59 2.63 -22.47
C ALA A 84 -0.70 2.44 -23.28
N GLN A 85 -1.82 2.09 -22.62
CA GLN A 85 -3.12 1.93 -23.27
C GLN A 85 -3.91 3.24 -23.41
N VAL A 86 -3.49 4.33 -22.75
CA VAL A 86 -4.18 5.62 -22.80
C VAL A 86 -4.44 6.11 -24.23
N PRO A 87 -3.44 6.16 -25.15
CA PRO A 87 -3.69 6.65 -26.51
C PRO A 87 -4.76 5.84 -27.24
N GLU A 88 -4.81 4.53 -27.00
CA GLU A 88 -5.82 3.65 -27.59
C GLU A 88 -7.20 3.86 -26.97
N MET A 89 -7.27 3.94 -25.63
CA MET A 89 -8.50 4.25 -24.90
C MET A 89 -9.10 5.59 -25.32
N THR A 90 -8.27 6.60 -25.54
CA THR A 90 -8.69 7.92 -26.01
C THR A 90 -9.22 7.90 -27.45
N ARG A 91 -8.58 7.14 -28.35
CA ARG A 91 -9.04 7.04 -29.75
C ARG A 91 -10.35 6.27 -29.88
N ARG A 92 -10.64 5.37 -28.94
CA ARG A 92 -11.88 4.59 -28.91
C ARG A 92 -13.01 5.41 -28.30
N SER A 93 -14.21 5.29 -28.86
CA SER A 93 -15.43 5.71 -28.17
C SER A 93 -15.77 4.66 -27.10
N LEU A 94 -15.23 4.85 -25.89
CA LEU A 94 -15.47 3.93 -24.78
C LEU A 94 -16.94 3.97 -24.37
N ARG A 95 -17.59 2.79 -24.34
CA ARG A 95 -18.94 2.64 -23.77
C ARG A 95 -18.95 2.76 -22.25
N THR A 96 -17.83 2.41 -21.61
CA THR A 96 -17.63 2.49 -20.17
C THR A 96 -16.39 3.33 -19.93
N SER A 97 -16.53 4.40 -19.17
CA SER A 97 -15.41 5.29 -18.86
C SER A 97 -14.31 4.56 -18.08
N ALA A 98 -13.07 4.97 -18.31
CA ALA A 98 -11.92 4.54 -17.53
C ALA A 98 -11.46 5.68 -16.62
N HIS A 99 -11.35 5.39 -15.32
CA HIS A 99 -10.78 6.31 -14.34
C HIS A 99 -9.39 5.83 -13.98
N ILE A 100 -8.39 6.70 -13.97
CA ILE A 100 -7.04 6.38 -13.53
C ILE A 100 -6.83 7.10 -12.19
N ALA A 101 -6.54 6.33 -11.14
CA ALA A 101 -6.30 6.83 -9.80
C ALA A 101 -4.91 6.38 -9.32
N LEU A 102 -3.95 7.30 -9.29
CA LEU A 102 -2.58 7.00 -8.85
C LEU A 102 -2.30 7.71 -7.53
N SER A 103 -2.01 6.96 -6.48
CA SER A 103 -1.68 7.51 -5.16
C SER A 103 -0.17 7.62 -4.92
N TYR A 104 0.19 8.44 -3.93
CA TYR A 104 1.51 8.43 -3.30
C TYR A 104 1.43 7.90 -1.85
N ASP A 105 2.57 7.53 -1.29
CA ASP A 105 2.77 7.05 0.08
C ASP A 105 1.78 5.95 0.51
N GLU A 106 1.60 4.93 -0.33
CA GLU A 106 0.95 3.68 0.07
C GLU A 106 1.83 2.95 1.10
N GLU A 107 3.10 2.75 0.78
CA GLU A 107 4.07 1.93 1.53
C GLU A 107 4.35 2.52 2.92
N GLY A 108 4.26 3.86 3.03
CA GLY A 108 4.50 4.62 4.24
C GLY A 108 3.32 4.69 5.22
N GLY A 109 2.14 4.17 4.85
CA GLY A 109 0.94 4.22 5.70
C GLY A 109 -0.35 4.62 5.00
N CYS A 110 -0.44 4.44 3.68
CA CYS A 110 -1.61 4.74 2.86
C CYS A 110 -2.12 6.17 3.05
N LEU A 111 -1.21 7.16 2.96
CA LEU A 111 -1.54 8.57 3.19
C LEU A 111 -2.24 9.20 1.98
N GLY A 112 -1.72 8.97 0.77
CA GLY A 112 -2.26 9.58 -0.44
C GLY A 112 -3.69 9.13 -0.76
N VAL A 113 -4.01 7.85 -0.54
CA VAL A 113 -5.32 7.28 -0.88
C VAL A 113 -6.47 7.95 -0.10
N ARG A 114 -6.23 8.45 1.12
CA ARG A 114 -7.27 9.14 1.92
C ARG A 114 -7.81 10.37 1.19
N ARG A 115 -6.90 11.16 0.60
CA ARG A 115 -7.26 12.36 -0.18
C ARG A 115 -7.93 12.00 -1.50
N LEU A 116 -7.56 10.87 -2.13
CA LEU A 116 -8.29 10.37 -3.29
C LEU A 116 -9.72 9.96 -2.93
N ILE A 117 -9.92 9.31 -1.79
CA ILE A 117 -11.26 8.96 -1.29
C ILE A 117 -12.08 10.23 -1.03
N GLU A 118 -11.49 11.24 -0.39
CA GLU A 118 -12.14 12.55 -0.19
C GLU A 118 -12.56 13.17 -1.52
N LEU A 119 -11.66 13.23 -2.52
CA LEU A 119 -12.02 13.66 -3.87
C LEU A 119 -13.19 12.84 -4.44
N MET A 120 -13.16 11.52 -4.29
CA MET A 120 -14.21 10.63 -4.81
C MET A 120 -15.58 10.92 -4.19
N THR A 121 -15.65 11.37 -2.94
CA THR A 121 -16.93 11.76 -2.31
C THR A 121 -17.54 13.02 -2.95
N THR A 122 -16.74 13.83 -3.64
CA THR A 122 -17.20 15.04 -4.35
C THR A 122 -17.61 14.76 -5.80
N LEU A 123 -17.35 13.55 -6.31
CA LEU A 123 -17.68 13.21 -7.69
C LEU A 123 -19.19 13.04 -7.86
N PRO A 124 -19.79 13.59 -8.94
CA PRO A 124 -21.21 13.41 -9.21
C PRO A 124 -21.57 11.95 -9.49
N VAL A 125 -20.61 11.18 -10.02
CA VAL A 125 -20.76 9.76 -10.34
C VAL A 125 -19.52 9.02 -9.83
N GLN A 126 -19.76 8.00 -9.01
CA GLN A 126 -18.69 7.14 -8.48
C GLN A 126 -18.32 6.06 -9.50
N PRO A 127 -17.05 5.59 -9.49
CA PRO A 127 -16.66 4.40 -10.24
C PRO A 127 -17.52 3.19 -9.87
N MET A 128 -17.88 2.37 -10.85
CA MET A 128 -18.65 1.13 -10.66
C MET A 128 -17.82 0.05 -9.96
N MET A 129 -16.53 -0.01 -10.28
CA MET A 129 -15.57 -0.95 -9.70
C MET A 129 -14.15 -0.40 -9.77
N ALA A 130 -13.26 -0.97 -8.96
CA ALA A 130 -11.83 -0.69 -8.99
C ALA A 130 -11.04 -1.96 -9.29
N VAL A 131 -10.08 -1.85 -10.21
CA VAL A 131 -9.01 -2.82 -10.42
C VAL A 131 -7.76 -2.22 -9.80
N ILE A 132 -7.29 -2.85 -8.72
CA ILE A 132 -6.06 -2.46 -8.04
C ILE A 132 -4.93 -3.34 -8.60
N GLY A 133 -3.89 -2.71 -9.12
CA GLY A 133 -2.81 -3.40 -9.84
C GLY A 133 -1.73 -4.08 -8.99
N GLU A 134 -2.01 -4.40 -7.73
CA GLU A 134 -1.06 -5.05 -6.82
C GLU A 134 -0.60 -6.41 -7.39
N PRO A 135 0.63 -6.86 -7.10
CA PRO A 135 1.16 -8.12 -7.62
C PRO A 135 0.50 -9.32 -6.92
N THR A 136 -0.54 -9.88 -7.55
CA THR A 136 -1.27 -11.06 -7.06
C THR A 136 -0.85 -12.36 -7.75
N GLY A 137 0.25 -12.37 -8.50
CA GLY A 137 0.62 -13.50 -9.35
C GLY A 137 -0.43 -13.78 -10.44
N MET A 138 -1.07 -12.72 -10.96
CA MET A 138 -2.18 -12.77 -11.93
C MET A 138 -3.47 -13.42 -11.42
N GLN A 139 -3.61 -13.62 -10.10
CA GLN A 139 -4.84 -14.11 -9.49
C GLN A 139 -5.80 -12.97 -9.17
N VAL A 140 -7.11 -13.20 -9.34
CA VAL A 140 -8.13 -12.22 -8.94
C VAL A 140 -8.31 -12.28 -7.42
N VAL A 141 -7.93 -11.22 -6.73
CA VAL A 141 -8.12 -11.06 -5.29
C VAL A 141 -9.26 -10.06 -5.06
N ARG A 142 -10.32 -10.52 -4.36
CA ARG A 142 -11.53 -9.70 -4.12
C ARG A 142 -11.52 -9.00 -2.76
N ALA A 143 -10.63 -9.42 -1.86
CA ALA A 143 -10.50 -8.86 -0.52
C ALA A 143 -9.11 -9.16 0.05
N HIS A 144 -8.65 -8.28 0.93
CA HIS A 144 -7.44 -8.48 1.73
C HIS A 144 -7.77 -8.35 3.22
N LYS A 145 -6.89 -8.85 4.08
CA LYS A 145 -7.04 -8.71 5.53
C LYS A 145 -6.94 -7.24 5.94
N GLY A 146 -7.68 -6.86 6.98
CA GLY A 146 -7.45 -5.62 7.70
C GLY A 146 -6.09 -5.64 8.41
N LYS A 147 -5.53 -4.46 8.66
CA LYS A 147 -4.29 -4.26 9.44
C LYS A 147 -4.58 -3.36 10.62
N GLN A 148 -4.25 -3.83 11.82
CA GLN A 148 -4.16 -3.01 13.02
C GLN A 148 -2.74 -3.11 13.57
N ALA A 149 -2.16 -1.97 13.91
CA ALA A 149 -0.83 -1.89 14.49
C ALA A 149 -0.94 -1.25 15.88
N PHE A 150 -0.37 -1.92 16.87
CA PHE A 150 -0.35 -1.46 18.26
C PHE A 150 1.09 -1.17 18.69
N ARG A 151 1.29 -0.08 19.42
CA ARG A 151 2.54 0.20 20.11
C ARG A 151 2.37 -0.10 21.59
N VAL A 152 3.06 -1.12 22.07
CA VAL A 152 3.05 -1.50 23.49
C VAL A 152 4.34 -1.06 24.15
N THR A 153 4.24 -0.40 25.30
CA THR A 153 5.40 -0.03 26.14
C THR A 153 5.31 -0.81 27.44
N VAL A 154 6.26 -1.69 27.68
CA VAL A 154 6.37 -2.43 28.95
C VAL A 154 7.29 -1.65 29.88
N ARG A 155 6.78 -1.27 31.05
CA ARG A 155 7.52 -0.53 32.08
C ARG A 155 7.86 -1.47 33.22
N GLY A 156 9.15 -1.57 33.52
CA GLY A 156 9.67 -2.31 34.66
C GLY A 156 9.96 -1.41 35.86
N ARG A 157 10.67 -1.95 36.84
CA ARG A 157 11.25 -1.22 37.97
C ARG A 157 12.75 -1.50 38.01
N SER A 158 13.54 -0.45 37.92
CA SER A 158 15.00 -0.56 37.95
C SER A 158 15.50 -1.02 39.32
N SER A 159 16.45 -1.95 39.33
CA SER A 159 17.20 -2.38 40.51
C SER A 159 18.56 -2.92 40.08
N HIS A 160 19.52 -3.03 41.01
CA HIS A 160 20.77 -3.74 40.74
C HIS A 160 20.44 -5.20 40.39
N SER A 161 21.15 -5.80 39.43
CA SER A 161 20.90 -7.18 38.98
C SER A 161 21.06 -8.25 40.07
N ALA A 162 21.66 -7.89 41.20
CA ALA A 162 21.83 -8.75 42.37
C ALA A 162 20.62 -8.76 43.32
N TYR A 163 19.64 -7.88 43.09
CA TYR A 163 18.49 -7.63 43.94
C TYR A 163 17.19 -8.08 43.25
N HIS A 164 16.22 -8.55 44.02
CA HIS A 164 14.97 -9.14 43.54
C HIS A 164 13.80 -8.14 43.49
N GLU A 165 14.04 -6.92 43.97
CA GLU A 165 13.08 -5.82 44.10
C GLU A 165 12.78 -5.14 42.75
N GLY A 166 13.62 -5.39 41.75
CA GLY A 166 13.43 -4.92 40.37
C GLY A 166 12.36 -5.72 39.62
N VAL A 167 11.76 -5.09 38.60
CA VAL A 167 10.83 -5.76 37.68
C VAL A 167 11.41 -5.66 36.29
N ASN A 168 11.79 -6.79 35.71
CA ASN A 168 12.42 -6.82 34.40
C ASN A 168 11.38 -6.63 33.28
N ALA A 169 11.45 -5.48 32.61
CA ALA A 169 10.59 -5.17 31.48
C ALA A 169 10.80 -6.11 30.28
N VAL A 170 12.02 -6.64 30.11
CA VAL A 170 12.36 -7.57 29.02
C VAL A 170 11.66 -8.91 29.23
N ASP A 171 11.68 -9.44 30.46
CA ASP A 171 11.02 -10.72 30.78
C ASP A 171 9.50 -10.60 30.57
N ALA A 172 8.88 -9.53 31.06
CA ALA A 172 7.46 -9.28 30.85
C ALA A 172 7.11 -9.11 29.35
N ALA A 173 7.95 -8.39 28.59
CA ALA A 173 7.77 -8.26 27.14
C ALA A 173 7.92 -9.59 26.42
N SER A 174 8.83 -10.47 26.86
CA SER A 174 9.03 -11.79 26.27
C SER A 174 7.79 -12.68 26.42
N GLY A 175 7.10 -12.61 27.56
CA GLY A 175 5.82 -13.30 27.77
C GLY A 175 4.72 -12.84 26.82
N LEU A 176 4.64 -11.52 26.58
CA LEU A 176 3.69 -10.96 25.60
C LEU A 176 3.99 -11.45 24.17
N VAL A 177 5.27 -11.49 23.78
CA VAL A 177 5.68 -12.01 22.46
C VAL A 177 5.31 -13.48 22.31
N ALA A 178 5.58 -14.30 23.34
CA ALA A 178 5.24 -15.71 23.35
C ALA A 178 3.72 -15.93 23.21
N TYR A 179 2.91 -15.14 23.92
CA TYR A 179 1.46 -15.21 23.82
C TYR A 179 0.94 -14.82 22.43
N ILE A 180 1.47 -13.76 21.81
CA ILE A 180 1.11 -13.39 20.42
C ILE A 180 1.43 -14.53 19.45
N ARG A 181 2.57 -15.21 19.63
CA ARG A 181 2.93 -16.37 18.82
C ARG A 181 1.98 -17.55 19.02
N GLN A 182 1.49 -17.77 20.24
CA GLN A 182 0.46 -18.80 20.51
C GLN A 182 -0.86 -18.46 19.81
N LEU A 183 -1.29 -17.20 19.85
CA LEU A 183 -2.48 -16.74 19.12
C LEU A 183 -2.32 -16.95 17.61
N GLN A 184 -1.14 -16.67 17.06
CA GLN A 184 -0.82 -16.98 15.67
C GLN A 184 -1.06 -18.46 15.36
N GLN A 185 -0.52 -19.37 16.16
CA GLN A 185 -0.71 -20.81 15.96
C GLN A 185 -2.20 -21.19 16.01
N ILE A 186 -2.95 -20.70 17.00
CA ILE A 186 -4.38 -20.97 17.13
C ILE A 186 -5.13 -20.57 15.85
N PHE A 187 -4.87 -19.37 15.32
CA PHE A 187 -5.56 -18.89 14.12
C PHE A 187 -5.14 -19.61 12.83
N GLU A 188 -3.94 -20.16 12.76
CA GLU A 188 -3.54 -21.05 11.66
C GLU A 188 -4.42 -22.32 11.64
N TYR A 189 -4.75 -22.88 12.80
CA TYR A 189 -5.53 -24.12 12.91
C TYR A 189 -7.05 -23.92 12.82
N THR A 190 -7.61 -22.81 13.31
CA THR A 190 -9.08 -22.62 13.42
C THR A 190 -9.73 -21.89 12.23
N GLY A 191 -9.00 -21.67 11.13
CA GLY A 191 -9.31 -20.66 10.11
C GLY A 191 -10.73 -20.66 9.51
N HIS A 192 -11.41 -19.50 9.56
CA HIS A 192 -12.65 -19.21 8.81
C HIS A 192 -12.42 -19.21 7.29
N LEU A 193 -13.35 -19.76 6.49
CA LEU A 193 -13.14 -20.25 5.12
C LEU A 193 -12.87 -19.21 3.99
N MET A 194 -12.78 -17.90 4.25
CA MET A 194 -12.99 -16.89 3.18
C MET A 194 -11.76 -16.22 2.53
N MET A 195 -10.51 -16.49 2.93
CA MET A 195 -9.33 -15.83 2.31
C MET A 195 -8.14 -16.78 2.09
N LEU A 196 -7.46 -16.69 0.95
CA LEU A 196 -6.27 -17.51 0.67
C LEU A 196 -5.15 -17.23 1.69
N THR A 197 -4.63 -18.29 2.32
CA THR A 197 -3.45 -18.34 3.22
C THR A 197 -2.16 -17.99 2.46
N PRO A 198 -1.07 -17.45 3.09
CA PRO A 198 -0.60 -17.74 4.45
C PRO A 198 -0.67 -16.61 5.51
N TYR A 199 -1.08 -15.39 5.17
CA TYR A 199 -0.84 -14.22 6.04
C TYR A 199 -1.92 -13.94 7.11
N ARG A 200 -2.55 -14.95 7.73
CA ARG A 200 -3.77 -14.79 8.56
C ARG A 200 -3.55 -14.44 10.04
N THR A 201 -2.33 -14.18 10.47
CA THR A 201 -1.97 -14.24 11.89
C THR A 201 -1.51 -12.89 12.46
N PRO A 202 -1.80 -12.61 13.76
CA PRO A 202 -1.19 -11.50 14.46
C PRO A 202 0.33 -11.70 14.48
N HIS A 203 1.07 -10.62 14.28
CA HIS A 203 2.53 -10.66 14.21
C HIS A 203 3.14 -9.55 15.06
N CYS A 204 4.15 -9.89 15.85
CA CYS A 204 4.97 -8.91 16.56
C CYS A 204 6.14 -8.52 15.65
N MET A 205 6.11 -7.30 15.12
CA MET A 205 7.15 -6.86 14.19
C MET A 205 8.40 -6.31 14.90
N TRP A 206 8.22 -5.58 16.00
CA TRP A 206 9.32 -4.97 16.77
C TRP A 206 8.95 -4.84 18.24
N VAL A 207 9.87 -5.16 19.15
CA VAL A 207 9.75 -4.88 20.58
C VAL A 207 10.67 -3.71 20.91
N ARG A 208 10.10 -2.61 21.44
CA ARG A 208 10.87 -1.53 22.04
C ARG A 208 10.64 -1.54 23.54
N TYR A 209 11.71 -1.63 24.31
CA TYR A 209 11.68 -1.39 25.75
C TYR A 209 12.35 -0.04 26.04
N LYS A 210 11.87 0.64 27.08
CA LYS A 210 12.48 1.87 27.59
C LYS A 210 12.73 1.66 29.06
N VAL A 211 13.98 1.81 29.48
CA VAL A 211 14.35 1.91 30.89
C VAL A 211 14.35 3.41 31.21
N GLU A 212 13.31 3.88 31.88
CA GLU A 212 13.33 5.22 32.47
C GLU A 212 14.02 5.10 33.82
N GLN A 213 15.18 5.74 33.98
CA GLN A 213 15.72 6.02 35.31
C GLN A 213 14.92 7.19 35.91
N PRO A 214 14.68 7.20 37.24
CA PRO A 214 13.97 8.29 37.90
C PRO A 214 14.67 9.64 37.71
#